data_AF-A0A5A5TBG5-F1
#
_entry.id   AF-A0A5A5TBG5-F1
#
_cell.length_a   1.000
_cell.length_b   1.000
_cell.length_c   1.000
_cell.angle_alpha   90.00
_cell.angle_beta   90.00
_cell.angle_gamma   90.00
#
_symmetry.space_group_name_H-M   'P 1'
#
loop_
_entity.id
_entity.type
_entity.pdbx_description
1 polymer ?
#
loop_
_entity_poly.entity_id
_entity_poly.type
_entity_poly.pdbx_seq_one_letter_code
_entity_poly.pdbx_strand_id
1 'polypeptide(L)'
;MRKYCRAYHLKDLRQFSAWEEKGEENEPELTDDDIVYLWDDFTVVRSPVIPDKGLIFGEITPQWQEFCKETLKFEIPEDLRYAYEPNSASKEVSGEKASV
;
A
#
# COMPACT_ATOMS: atom_id res chain seq x y z
N MET A 1 9.97 -4.15 -2.63
CA MET A 1 8.93 -5.03 -3.18
C MET A 1 7.64 -4.66 -2.48
N ARG A 2 6.60 -4.27 -3.24
CA ARG A 2 5.26 -4.10 -2.67
C ARG A 2 4.66 -5.49 -2.49
N LYS A 3 4.55 -5.97 -1.27
CA LYS A 3 4.17 -7.36 -0.95
C LYS A 3 2.69 -7.49 -0.58
N TYR A 4 1.99 -6.38 -0.37
CA TYR A 4 0.60 -6.37 0.03
C TYR A 4 -0.18 -5.30 -0.73
N CYS A 5 -1.30 -5.71 -1.31
CA CYS A 5 -2.31 -4.82 -1.83
C CYS A 5 -3.69 -5.37 -1.46
N ARG A 6 -4.66 -4.48 -1.30
CA ARG A 6 -6.04 -4.83 -1.00
C ARG A 6 -7.00 -4.07 -1.89
N ALA A 7 -7.97 -4.79 -2.41
CA ALA A 7 -9.02 -4.24 -3.27
C ALA A 7 -10.12 -3.62 -2.40
N TYR A 8 -10.58 -2.44 -2.80
CA TYR A 8 -11.66 -1.68 -2.16
C TYR A 8 -12.56 -1.08 -3.24
N HIS A 9 -13.84 -0.83 -2.91
CA HIS A 9 -14.70 -0.05 -3.81
C HIS A 9 -14.32 1.42 -3.74
N LEU A 10 -14.37 2.10 -4.88
CA LEU A 10 -14.02 3.51 -4.96
C LEU A 10 -14.89 4.38 -4.07
N LYS A 11 -16.17 4.01 -3.89
CA LYS A 11 -17.08 4.69 -2.95
C LYS A 11 -16.51 4.81 -1.54
N ASP A 12 -15.77 3.81 -1.08
CA ASP A 12 -15.20 3.79 0.27
C ASP A 12 -14.06 4.79 0.39
N LEU A 13 -13.25 4.96 -0.66
CA LEU A 13 -12.16 5.93 -0.69
C LEU A 13 -12.68 7.36 -0.87
N ARG A 14 -13.75 7.55 -1.66
CA ARG A 14 -14.44 8.84 -1.83
C ARG A 14 -15.06 9.38 -0.53
N GLN A 15 -15.17 8.57 0.53
CA GLN A 15 -15.58 9.07 1.85
C GLN A 15 -14.50 9.95 2.51
N PHE A 16 -13.25 9.89 2.04
CA PHE A 16 -12.19 10.75 2.52
C PHE A 16 -12.37 12.17 1.96
N SER A 17 -12.46 13.17 2.83
CA SER A 17 -12.83 14.54 2.41
C SER A 17 -11.78 15.24 1.54
N ALA A 18 -10.51 14.81 1.59
CA ALA A 18 -9.43 15.31 0.76
C ALA A 18 -9.07 14.34 -0.38
N TRP A 19 -10.02 13.50 -0.80
CA TRP A 19 -9.84 12.56 -1.90
C TRP A 19 -9.77 13.30 -3.24
N GLU A 20 -8.69 13.08 -3.99
CA GLU A 20 -8.47 13.67 -5.32
C GLU A 20 -8.07 12.59 -6.34
N GLU A 21 -8.98 12.29 -7.26
CA GLU A 21 -8.75 11.27 -8.29
C GLU A 21 -7.85 11.84 -9.40
N LYS A 22 -6.60 11.41 -9.43
CA LYS A 22 -5.68 11.70 -10.54
C LYS A 22 -5.91 10.74 -11.70
N GLY A 23 -7.05 10.90 -12.39
CA GLY A 23 -7.30 10.19 -13.66
C GLY A 23 -6.60 10.88 -14.82
N GLU A 24 -6.10 10.11 -15.80
CA GLU A 24 -5.74 10.70 -17.09
C GLU A 24 -7.02 11.14 -17.84
N GLU A 25 -6.97 12.26 -18.56
CA GLU A 25 -8.12 12.82 -19.32
C GLU A 25 -8.72 11.86 -20.36
N ASN A 26 -8.00 10.79 -20.71
CA ASN A 26 -8.42 9.77 -21.68
C ASN A 26 -8.90 8.45 -21.03
N GLU A 27 -8.98 8.39 -19.70
CA GLU A 27 -9.45 7.22 -19.00
C GLU A 27 -10.97 7.28 -18.76
N PRO A 28 -11.67 6.12 -18.75
CA PRO A 28 -13.09 6.09 -18.41
C PRO A 28 -13.29 6.65 -17.00
N GLU A 29 -14.39 7.41 -16.85
CA GLU A 29 -14.83 7.94 -15.56
C GLU A 29 -15.02 6.79 -14.57
N LEU A 30 -14.43 6.92 -13.39
CA LEU A 30 -14.62 5.92 -12.34
C LEU A 30 -15.94 6.15 -11.63
N THR A 31 -16.69 5.07 -11.47
CA THR A 31 -17.92 5.03 -10.71
C THR A 31 -17.65 4.57 -9.29
N ASP A 32 -18.60 4.84 -8.40
CA ASP A 32 -18.52 4.42 -7.00
C ASP A 32 -18.45 2.88 -6.82
N ASP A 33 -18.92 2.12 -7.81
CA ASP A 33 -18.87 0.65 -7.81
C ASP A 33 -17.52 0.09 -8.29
N ASP A 34 -16.68 0.91 -8.94
CA ASP A 34 -15.37 0.49 -9.43
C ASP A 34 -14.46 -0.01 -8.31
N ILE A 35 -13.69 -1.06 -8.61
CA ILE A 35 -12.72 -1.65 -7.69
C ILE A 35 -11.35 -1.04 -7.93
N VAL A 36 -10.76 -0.52 -6.85
CA VAL A 36 -9.41 0.03 -6.82
C VAL A 36 -8.54 -0.72 -5.83
N TYR A 37 -7.22 -0.60 -5.97
CA TYR A 37 -6.25 -1.37 -5.19
C TYR A 37 -5.38 -0.43 -4.37
N LEU A 38 -5.46 -0.57 -3.05
CA LEU A 38 -4.61 0.13 -2.09
C LEU A 38 -3.37 -0.73 -1.80
N TRP A 39 -2.20 -0.16 -2.03
CA TRP A 39 -0.90 -0.78 -1.72
C TRP A 39 -0.48 -0.54 -0.27
N ASP A 40 0.51 -1.31 0.20
CA ASP A 40 1.11 -1.17 1.53
C ASP A 40 1.72 0.22 1.80
N ASP A 41 2.14 0.92 0.76
CA ASP A 41 2.62 2.31 0.81
C ASP A 41 1.47 3.35 0.80
N PHE A 42 0.23 2.91 1.05
CA PHE A 42 -0.98 3.74 1.01
C PHE A 42 -1.29 4.38 -0.35
N THR A 43 -0.64 3.91 -1.41
CA THR A 43 -0.88 4.34 -2.79
C THR A 43 -2.07 3.60 -3.38
N VAL A 44 -2.99 4.30 -4.06
CA VAL A 44 -4.16 3.72 -4.72
C VAL A 44 -3.97 3.69 -6.22
N VAL A 45 -4.15 2.51 -6.80
CA VAL A 45 -4.09 2.29 -8.24
C VAL A 45 -5.36 1.61 -8.75
N ARG A 46 -5.65 1.79 -10.03
CA ARG A 46 -6.74 1.11 -10.74
C ARG A 46 -6.42 -0.37 -11.00
N SER A 47 -5.16 -0.69 -11.26
CA SER A 47 -4.71 -2.06 -11.53
C SER A 47 -3.36 -2.35 -10.86
N PRO A 48 -3.22 -3.46 -10.14
CA PRO A 48 -1.95 -3.84 -9.52
C PRO A 48 -0.95 -4.43 -10.54
N VAL A 49 -1.40 -4.74 -11.76
CA VAL A 49 -0.61 -5.43 -12.79
C VAL A 49 0.24 -4.44 -13.60
N ILE A 50 -0.25 -3.22 -13.80
CA ILE A 50 0.43 -2.22 -14.62
C ILE A 50 1.09 -1.19 -13.70
N PRO A 51 2.40 -1.26 -13.47
CA PRO A 51 3.11 -0.24 -12.71
C PRO A 51 3.04 1.10 -13.45
N ASP A 52 2.94 2.20 -12.70
CA ASP A 52 2.91 3.59 -13.21
C ASP A 52 1.69 3.99 -14.08
N LYS A 53 0.76 3.07 -14.36
CA LYS A 53 -0.43 3.36 -15.16
C LYS A 53 -1.70 3.17 -14.34
N GLY A 54 -2.52 4.21 -14.25
CA GLY A 54 -3.73 4.22 -13.42
C GLY A 54 -3.45 4.46 -11.94
N LEU A 55 -2.47 5.30 -11.60
CA LEU A 55 -2.34 5.86 -10.25
C LEU A 55 -3.53 6.78 -9.98
N ILE A 56 -4.44 6.38 -9.10
CA ILE A 56 -5.62 7.20 -8.77
C ILE A 56 -5.30 8.19 -7.66
N PHE A 57 -4.54 7.73 -6.65
CA PHE A 57 -4.17 8.56 -5.51
C PHE A 57 -2.79 8.16 -5.01
N GLY A 58 -1.87 9.13 -4.92
CA GLY A 58 -0.49 8.92 -4.49
C GLY A 58 -0.05 9.84 -3.36
N GLU A 59 -0.96 10.59 -2.74
CA GLU A 59 -0.61 11.58 -1.72
C GLU A 59 -0.71 10.98 -0.31
N ILE A 60 0.43 10.57 0.25
CA ILE A 60 0.47 9.87 1.53
C ILE A 60 0.53 10.88 2.68
N THR A 61 -0.64 11.34 3.14
CA THR A 61 -0.78 12.22 4.31
C THR A 61 -1.07 11.41 5.58
N PRO A 62 -0.70 11.92 6.78
CA PRO A 62 -1.04 11.23 8.03
C PRO A 62 -2.55 11.02 8.20
N GLN A 63 -3.35 12.00 7.77
CA GLN A 63 -4.82 11.92 7.77
C GLN A 63 -5.34 10.79 6.88
N TRP A 64 -4.72 10.59 5.71
CA TRP A 64 -5.04 9.47 4.82
C TRP A 64 -4.69 8.12 5.44
N GLN A 65 -3.54 8.02 6.11
CA GLN A 65 -3.14 6.78 6.80
C GLN A 65 -4.08 6.43 7.94
N GLU A 66 -4.53 7.42 8.71
CA GLU A 66 -5.54 7.24 9.75
C GLU A 66 -6.87 6.78 9.16
N PHE A 67 -7.35 7.44 8.10
CA PHE A 67 -8.56 7.03 7.39
C PHE A 67 -8.48 5.58 6.85
N CYS A 68 -7.34 5.20 6.26
CA CYS A 68 -7.12 3.83 5.79
C CYS A 68 -7.22 2.81 6.93
N LYS A 69 -6.66 3.11 8.11
CA LYS A 69 -6.68 2.19 9.25
C LYS A 69 -8.03 2.18 9.97
N GLU A 70 -8.64 3.34 10.16
CA GLU A 70 -9.87 3.47 10.94
C GLU A 70 -11.13 3.14 10.13
N THR A 71 -11.22 3.66 8.90
CA THR A 71 -12.38 3.49 8.01
C THR A 71 -12.23 2.27 7.12
N LEU A 72 -11.16 2.19 6.33
CA LEU A 72 -10.95 1.06 5.41
C LEU A 72 -10.50 -0.22 6.13
N LYS A 73 -10.16 -0.13 7.43
CA LYS A 73 -9.60 -1.24 8.22
C LYS A 73 -8.40 -1.88 7.49
N PHE A 74 -7.61 -1.03 6.81
CA PHE A 74 -6.37 -1.42 6.15
C PHE A 74 -5.28 -1.49 7.20
N GLU A 75 -5.08 -2.68 7.75
CA GLU A 75 -3.94 -3.02 8.58
C GLU A 75 -3.09 -4.07 7.88
N ILE A 76 -1.78 -3.86 7.88
CA ILE A 76 -0.83 -4.89 7.51
C ILE A 76 -0.78 -5.85 8.70
N PRO A 77 -1.21 -7.13 8.54
CA PRO A 77 -1.17 -8.07 9.65
C PRO A 77 0.25 -8.22 10.15
N GLU A 78 0.41 -8.35 11.48
CA GLU A 78 1.72 -8.41 12.13
C GLU A 78 2.59 -9.56 11.60
N ASP A 79 1.96 -10.64 11.12
CA ASP A 79 2.62 -11.78 10.47
C ASP A 79 3.35 -11.39 9.17
N LEU A 80 2.79 -10.43 8.41
CA LEU A 80 3.42 -9.90 7.19
C LEU A 80 4.41 -8.78 7.49
N ARG A 81 4.38 -8.17 8.68
CA ARG A 81 5.33 -7.11 9.08
C ARG A 81 6.78 -7.62 9.08
N TYR A 82 7.00 -8.88 9.45
CA TYR A 82 8.32 -9.52 9.40
C TYR A 82 8.91 -9.55 7.98
N ALA A 83 8.07 -9.58 6.94
CA ALA A 83 8.51 -9.51 5.56
C ALA A 83 8.96 -8.09 5.13
N TYR A 84 8.63 -7.06 5.90
CA TYR A 84 9.01 -5.66 5.68
C TYR A 84 10.07 -5.16 6.66
N GLU A 85 10.41 -5.96 7.68
CA GLU A 85 11.62 -5.71 8.45
C GLU A 85 12.82 -5.81 7.49
N PRO A 86 13.61 -4.74 7.32
CA PRO A 86 14.88 -4.89 6.63
C PRO A 86 15.68 -5.85 7.48
N ASN A 87 16.00 -7.01 6.90
CA ASN A 87 16.84 -8.02 7.50
C ASN A 87 18.15 -7.36 7.97
N SER A 88 18.17 -6.91 9.22
CA SER A 88 19.35 -6.37 9.89
C SER A 88 20.12 -7.51 10.55
N ALA A 89 19.74 -8.76 10.30
CA ALA A 89 20.41 -9.96 10.81
C ALA A 89 21.49 -10.48 9.84
N SER A 90 22.17 -9.59 9.12
CA SER A 90 23.50 -9.86 8.59
C SER A 90 24.51 -8.92 9.25
N LYS A 91 24.65 -9.01 10.58
CA LYS A 91 25.88 -8.61 11.27
C LYS A 91 26.36 -9.76 12.15
N GLU A 92 27.40 -10.41 11.65
CA GLU A 92 28.56 -10.92 12.37
C GLU A 92 28.33 -11.57 13.75
N VAL A 93 28.56 -12.89 13.83
CA VAL A 93 29.41 -13.41 14.91
C VAL A 93 30.69 -13.96 14.31
N SER A 94 31.71 -13.12 14.41
CA SER A 94 33.12 -13.45 14.33
C SER A 94 33.49 -14.35 15.52
N GLY A 95 34.18 -15.44 15.22
CA GLY A 95 35.22 -16.02 16.08
C GLY A 95 34.79 -16.80 17.33
N GLU A 96 34.89 -18.13 17.25
CA GLU A 96 35.50 -19.05 18.26
C GLU A 96 35.29 -20.49 17.74
N LYS A 97 36.19 -21.48 17.81
CA LYS A 97 37.44 -21.66 18.56
C LYS A 97 38.22 -22.84 17.95
N ALA A 98 39.47 -22.95 18.37
CA ALA A 98 40.54 -23.82 17.91
C ALA A 98 40.36 -25.35 18.03
N SER A 99 41.24 -26.06 17.30
CA SER A 99 41.94 -27.31 17.64
C SER A 99 41.15 -28.61 17.83
N VAL A 100 41.41 -29.58 16.94
CA VAL A 100 42.15 -30.82 17.26
C VAL A 100 42.70 -31.46 15.98
#